data_AF-A0A818MER6-F1
#
_entry.id   AF-A0A818MER6-F1
#
_cell.length_a   1.000
_cell.length_b   1.000
_cell.length_c   1.000
_cell.angle_alpha   90.00
_cell.angle_beta   90.00
_cell.angle_gamma   90.00
#
_symmetry.space_group_name_H-M   'P 1'
#
loop_
_entity.id
_entity.type
_entity.pdbx_description
1 polymer ?
#
loop_
_entity_poly.entity_id
_entity_poly.type
_entity_poly.pdbx_seq_one_letter_code
_entity_poly.pdbx_strand_id
1 'polypeptide(L)'
;MLGCNVENKKDLFITSPAHFSIELNAHSLLAICLLVHRHHMPNSALLISNYNSQPCEATFRLTRSMSGAFSSVLNFTTNQFLKRAGKLSILTKLENKSESDQSDYSLKFLKHHKRRRKAISLNNLTSSIDINLLTYNQIKTTIHQAFDDTYKTLSKVDINAALENKKITTINKVSSFIKKNLKKK
;
A
#
# COMPACT_ATOMS: atom_id res chain seq x y z
N MET A 1 7.93 41.03 -31.45
CA MET A 1 6.92 40.71 -30.40
C MET A 1 6.17 39.47 -30.86
N LEU A 2 6.61 38.29 -30.40
CA LEU A 2 5.92 37.03 -30.68
C LEU A 2 4.71 36.94 -29.74
N GLY A 3 3.51 36.91 -30.33
CA GLY A 3 2.26 36.73 -29.62
C GLY A 3 2.26 35.39 -28.88
N CYS A 4 2.18 35.45 -27.56
CA CYS A 4 1.89 34.30 -26.73
C CYS A 4 0.42 33.93 -26.98
N ASN A 5 0.19 32.93 -27.83
CA ASN A 5 -1.12 32.32 -28.00
C ASN A 5 -1.60 31.81 -26.64
N VAL A 6 -2.75 32.31 -26.19
CA VAL A 6 -3.50 31.80 -25.05
C VAL A 6 -4.10 30.46 -25.49
N GLU A 7 -3.29 29.42 -25.59
CA GLU A 7 -3.78 28.07 -25.84
C GLU A 7 -4.57 27.57 -24.61
N ASN A 8 -5.82 27.22 -24.89
CA ASN A 8 -6.80 26.52 -24.06
C ASN A 8 -6.30 25.98 -22.70
N LYS A 9 -6.43 26.81 -21.64
CA LYS A 9 -6.41 26.32 -20.23
C LYS A 9 -7.52 25.31 -19.90
N LYS A 10 -8.44 25.04 -20.84
CA LYS A 10 -9.54 24.07 -20.70
C LYS A 10 -9.09 22.61 -20.68
N ASP A 11 -7.83 22.32 -21.05
CA ASP A 11 -7.30 20.95 -21.05
C ASP A 11 -6.47 20.60 -19.81
N LEU A 12 -6.36 21.51 -18.83
CA LEU A 12 -5.64 21.29 -17.56
C LEU A 12 -6.58 20.88 -16.40
N PHE A 13 -7.75 20.31 -16.71
CA PHE A 13 -8.67 19.86 -15.68
C PHE A 13 -8.27 18.49 -15.12
N ILE A 14 -8.18 18.43 -13.78
CA ILE A 14 -8.09 17.17 -13.05
C ILE A 14 -9.28 16.30 -13.47
N THR A 15 -9.03 15.06 -13.86
CA THR A 15 -10.11 14.15 -14.24
C THR A 15 -11.07 13.96 -13.07
N SER A 16 -12.37 13.78 -13.36
CA SER A 16 -13.37 13.56 -12.31
C SER A 16 -12.99 12.45 -11.31
N PRO A 17 -12.41 11.30 -11.71
CA PRO A 17 -11.90 10.31 -10.76
C PRO A 17 -10.79 10.82 -9.85
N ALA A 18 -9.85 11.61 -10.38
CA ALA A 18 -8.77 12.20 -9.59
C ALA A 18 -9.31 13.26 -8.62
N HIS A 19 -10.32 14.04 -9.03
CA HIS A 19 -11.01 14.98 -8.15
C HIS A 19 -11.68 14.26 -6.96
N PHE A 20 -12.49 13.23 -7.22
CA PHE A 20 -13.11 12.45 -6.14
C PHE A 20 -12.09 11.74 -5.25
N SER A 21 -10.95 11.31 -5.80
CA SER A 21 -9.88 10.72 -4.99
C SER A 21 -9.26 11.73 -4.03
N ILE A 22 -9.09 12.98 -4.45
CA ILE A 22 -8.61 14.07 -3.59
C ILE A 22 -9.60 14.31 -2.45
N GLU A 23 -10.89 14.40 -2.78
CA GLU A 23 -11.97 14.61 -1.81
C GLU A 23 -12.04 13.46 -0.78
N LEU A 24 -12.01 12.21 -1.25
CA LEU A 24 -12.02 11.04 -0.38
C LEU A 24 -10.80 11.01 0.56
N ASN A 25 -9.62 11.33 0.05
CA ASN A 25 -8.41 11.43 0.86
C ASN A 25 -8.51 12.54 1.91
N ALA A 26 -9.06 13.70 1.56
CA ALA A 26 -9.26 14.81 2.49
C ALA A 26 -10.23 14.44 3.62
N HIS A 27 -11.37 13.82 3.30
CA HIS A 27 -12.33 13.35 4.31
C HIS A 27 -11.74 12.26 5.20
N SER A 28 -10.97 11.34 4.62
CA SER A 28 -10.30 10.27 5.38
C SER A 28 -9.29 10.83 6.37
N LEU A 29 -8.50 11.83 5.94
CA LEU A 29 -7.54 12.51 6.81
C LEU A 29 -8.25 13.28 7.94
N LEU A 30 -9.34 13.99 7.63
CA LEU A 30 -10.15 14.67 8.64
C LEU A 30 -10.72 13.67 9.68
N ALA A 31 -11.21 12.51 9.22
CA ALA A 31 -11.71 11.47 10.11
C ALA A 31 -10.61 10.95 11.04
N ILE A 32 -9.39 10.74 10.53
CA ILE A 32 -8.23 10.36 11.36
C ILE A 32 -7.94 11.45 12.40
N CYS A 33 -7.90 12.72 12.01
CA CYS A 33 -7.68 13.84 12.93
C CYS A 33 -8.73 13.87 14.04
N LEU A 34 -10.01 13.68 13.71
CA LEU A 34 -11.10 13.64 14.69
C LEU A 34 -10.98 12.44 15.64
N LEU A 35 -10.57 11.27 15.14
CA LEU A 35 -10.39 10.08 15.95
C LEU A 35 -9.20 10.22 16.91
N VAL A 36 -8.10 10.86 16.48
CA VAL A 36 -6.98 11.20 17.36
C VAL A 36 -7.40 12.22 18.41
N HIS A 37 -8.11 13.28 18.00
CA HIS A 37 -8.61 14.30 18.91
C HIS A 37 -9.55 13.73 20.00
N ARG A 38 -10.37 12.73 19.64
CA ARG A 38 -11.23 12.00 20.58
C ARG A 38 -10.53 10.87 21.34
N HIS A 39 -9.21 10.77 21.25
CA HIS A 39 -8.39 9.73 21.90
C HIS A 39 -8.73 8.27 21.51
N HIS A 40 -9.36 8.05 20.34
CA HIS A 40 -9.57 6.70 19.79
C HIS A 40 -8.37 6.18 18.99
N MET A 41 -7.40 7.05 18.67
CA MET A 41 -6.14 6.70 18.00
C MET A 41 -4.96 7.43 18.65
N PRO A 42 -3.74 6.86 18.60
CA PRO A 42 -2.54 7.52 19.09
C PRO A 42 -2.15 8.71 18.20
N ASN A 43 -1.43 9.69 18.78
CA ASN A 43 -0.91 10.85 18.03
C ASN A 43 0.01 10.46 16.86
N SER A 44 0.63 9.28 16.90
CA SER A 44 1.44 8.74 15.79
C SER A 44 0.62 8.50 14.52
N ALA A 45 -0.71 8.36 14.62
CA ALA A 45 -1.59 8.29 13.46
C ALA A 45 -1.66 9.61 12.67
N LEU A 46 -1.22 10.75 13.22
CA LEU A 46 -1.13 12.00 12.46
C LEU A 46 0.11 12.08 11.56
N LEU A 47 0.95 11.04 11.56
CA LEU A 47 2.11 10.98 10.68
C LEU A 47 1.67 10.67 9.24
N ILE A 48 1.36 11.73 8.48
CA ILE A 48 0.82 11.66 7.11
C ILE A 48 1.68 10.80 6.17
N SER A 49 3.00 10.75 6.39
CA SER A 49 3.92 9.93 5.60
C SER A 49 3.60 8.43 5.61
N ASN A 50 2.79 7.97 6.57
CA ASN A 50 2.38 6.57 6.68
C ASN A 50 1.24 6.19 5.72
N TYR A 51 0.52 7.17 5.16
CA TYR A 51 -0.69 6.93 4.35
C TYR A 51 -0.46 7.00 2.84
N ASN A 52 0.77 7.22 2.40
CA ASN A 52 1.09 7.17 0.98
C ASN A 52 1.48 5.75 0.53
N SER A 53 1.44 5.51 -0.77
CA SER A 53 1.73 4.19 -1.36
C SER A 53 3.23 3.88 -1.50
N GLN A 54 4.12 4.83 -1.21
CA GLN A 54 5.56 4.69 -1.46
C GLN A 54 6.20 3.54 -0.65
N PRO A 55 5.91 3.35 0.66
CA PRO A 55 6.40 2.19 1.42
C PRO A 55 5.96 0.85 0.83
N CYS A 56 4.72 0.79 0.32
CA CYS A 56 4.20 -0.42 -0.33
C CYS A 56 4.97 -0.70 -1.62
N GLU A 57 5.14 0.29 -2.49
CA GLU A 57 5.90 0.15 -3.74
C GLU A 57 7.36 -0.23 -3.47
N ALA A 58 8.01 0.41 -2.49
CA ALA A 58 9.36 0.07 -2.07
C ALA A 58 9.48 -1.40 -1.65
N THR A 59 8.52 -1.89 -0.85
CA THR A 59 8.47 -3.30 -0.45
C THR A 59 8.29 -4.24 -1.65
N PHE A 60 7.42 -3.90 -2.60
CA PHE A 60 7.27 -4.68 -3.85
C PHE A 60 8.55 -4.70 -4.69
N ARG A 61 9.23 -3.56 -4.82
CA ARG A 61 10.53 -3.47 -5.53
C ARG A 61 11.60 -4.31 -4.86
N LEU A 62 11.69 -4.26 -3.53
CA LEU A 62 12.67 -5.03 -2.76
C LEU A 62 12.40 -6.53 -2.89
N THR A 63 11.17 -6.99 -2.68
CA THR A 63 10.80 -8.41 -2.83
C THR A 63 11.01 -8.95 -4.24
N ARG A 64 10.83 -8.12 -5.28
CA ARG A 64 11.17 -8.44 -6.66
C ARG A 64 12.68 -8.57 -6.87
N SER A 65 13.48 -7.71 -6.25
CA SER A 65 14.95 -7.75 -6.30
C SER A 65 15.58 -8.95 -5.56
N MET A 66 14.80 -9.64 -4.72
CA MET A 66 15.23 -10.85 -4.01
C MET A 66 15.16 -12.12 -4.88
N SER A 67 14.85 -12.02 -6.18
CA SER A 67 14.97 -13.15 -7.11
C SER A 67 16.45 -13.54 -7.28
N GLY A 68 16.74 -14.85 -7.36
CA GLY A 68 18.12 -15.37 -7.42
C GLY A 68 18.90 -14.90 -8.64
N ALA A 69 20.24 -15.00 -8.59
CA ALA A 69 21.18 -14.47 -9.59
C ALA A 69 20.92 -14.90 -11.05
N PHE A 70 20.17 -16.01 -11.25
CA PHE A 70 19.81 -16.55 -12.56
C PHE A 70 18.31 -16.56 -12.84
N SER A 71 17.52 -15.89 -12.00
CA SER A 71 16.05 -15.85 -12.12
C SER A 71 15.58 -14.45 -12.48
N SER A 72 15.18 -14.28 -13.73
CA SER A 72 14.44 -13.11 -14.23
C SER A 72 12.94 -13.22 -13.92
N VAL A 73 12.52 -14.09 -13.00
CA VAL A 73 11.10 -14.24 -12.65
C VAL A 73 10.69 -13.04 -11.80
N LEU A 74 10.07 -12.09 -12.50
CA LEU A 74 9.57 -10.82 -11.99
C LEU A 74 8.17 -10.94 -11.35
N ASN A 75 7.46 -12.00 -11.72
CA ASN A 75 6.10 -12.28 -11.26
C ASN A 75 6.15 -13.28 -10.10
N PHE A 76 5.42 -13.00 -9.04
CA PHE A 76 5.31 -13.91 -7.92
C PHE A 76 3.86 -13.99 -7.43
N THR A 77 3.47 -15.17 -6.97
CA THR A 77 2.17 -15.37 -6.32
C THR A 77 2.12 -14.65 -4.98
N THR A 78 0.93 -14.41 -4.43
CA THR A 78 0.78 -13.79 -3.10
C THR A 78 1.53 -14.56 -2.02
N ASN A 79 1.52 -15.90 -2.08
CA ASN A 79 2.28 -16.72 -1.13
C ASN A 79 3.80 -16.50 -1.27
N GLN A 80 4.30 -16.41 -2.50
CA GLN A 80 5.71 -16.10 -2.77
C GLN A 80 6.08 -14.69 -2.31
N PHE A 81 5.19 -13.70 -2.51
CA PHE A 81 5.37 -12.35 -1.96
C PHE A 81 5.52 -12.37 -0.45
N LEU A 82 4.57 -13.01 0.27
CA LEU A 82 4.58 -13.06 1.73
C LEU A 82 5.84 -13.72 2.27
N LYS A 83 6.30 -14.82 1.65
CA LYS A 83 7.57 -15.47 2.02
C LYS A 83 8.77 -14.54 1.83
N ARG A 84 8.81 -13.78 0.73
CA ARG A 84 9.90 -12.84 0.44
C ARG A 84 9.84 -11.61 1.37
N ALA A 85 8.65 -11.08 1.63
CA ALA A 85 8.44 -9.98 2.57
C ALA A 85 8.82 -10.36 4.00
N GLY A 86 8.49 -11.59 4.43
CA GLY A 86 8.94 -12.14 5.71
C GLY A 86 10.46 -12.18 5.81
N LYS A 87 11.15 -12.70 4.77
CA LYS A 87 12.62 -12.67 4.70
C LYS A 87 13.18 -11.25 4.74
N LEU A 88 12.58 -10.31 4.01
CA LEU A 88 12.98 -8.91 4.03
C LEU A 88 12.86 -8.30 5.43
N SER A 89 11.78 -8.59 6.15
CA SER A 89 11.59 -8.09 7.51
C SER A 89 12.67 -8.59 8.48
N ILE A 90 13.10 -9.85 8.35
CA ILE A 90 14.20 -10.42 9.14
C ILE A 90 15.51 -9.73 8.79
N LEU A 91 15.80 -9.53 7.49
CA LEU A 91 17.00 -8.83 7.05
C LEU A 91 17.06 -7.39 7.59
N THR A 92 15.95 -6.65 7.52
CA THR A 92 15.88 -5.29 8.08
C THR A 92 16.07 -5.28 9.60
N LYS A 93 15.51 -6.26 10.33
CA LYS A 93 15.76 -6.41 11.78
C LYS A 93 17.24 -6.65 12.09
N LEU A 94 17.90 -7.51 11.31
CA LEU A 94 19.33 -7.79 11.47
C LEU A 94 20.20 -6.56 11.14
N GLU A 95 19.88 -5.84 10.06
CA GLU A 95 20.56 -4.60 9.68
C GLU A 95 20.45 -3.54 10.78
N ASN A 96 19.26 -3.34 11.34
CA ASN A 96 19.03 -2.34 12.40
C ASN A 96 19.71 -2.73 13.73
N LYS A 97 19.70 -4.02 14.11
CA LYS A 97 20.38 -4.49 15.32
C LYS A 97 21.90 -4.29 15.25
N SER A 98 22.49 -4.43 14.06
CA SER A 98 23.93 -4.22 13.86
C SER A 98 24.38 -2.76 14.05
N GLU A 99 23.47 -1.78 14.09
CA GLU A 99 23.78 -0.36 14.30
C GLU A 99 23.66 0.08 15.76
N SER A 100 22.88 -0.63 16.58
CA SER A 100 22.63 -0.29 18.00
C SER A 100 23.60 -0.92 18.99
N ASP A 101 24.28 -2.01 18.63
CA ASP A 101 25.13 -2.76 19.55
C ASP A 101 26.54 -2.13 19.61
N GLN A 102 26.76 -1.22 20.58
CA GLN A 102 28.07 -0.68 21.01
C GLN A 102 28.88 -1.71 21.83
N SER A 103 28.90 -2.99 21.43
CA SER A 103 29.77 -3.98 22.05
C SER A 103 31.03 -4.20 21.21
N ASP A 104 32.20 -4.21 21.85
CA ASP A 104 33.53 -4.38 21.22
C ASP A 104 33.70 -5.67 20.39
N TYR A 105 32.79 -6.64 20.54
CA TYR A 105 32.75 -7.88 19.77
C TYR A 105 31.36 -8.15 19.18
N SER A 106 30.88 -7.27 18.29
CA SER A 106 29.65 -7.53 17.52
C SER A 106 29.97 -8.13 16.15
N LEU A 107 29.28 -9.22 15.80
CA LEU A 107 29.25 -9.78 14.44
C LEU A 107 28.65 -8.75 13.48
N LYS A 108 29.52 -7.97 12.82
CA LYS A 108 29.12 -7.00 11.80
C LYS A 108 29.12 -7.66 10.43
N PHE A 109 27.93 -7.83 9.85
CA PHE A 109 27.82 -8.21 8.45
C PHE A 109 28.40 -7.10 7.57
N LEU A 110 29.25 -7.48 6.60
CA LEU A 110 29.82 -6.56 5.62
C LEU A 110 28.69 -5.86 4.85
N LYS A 111 28.44 -4.59 5.18
CA LYS A 111 27.55 -3.74 4.42
C LYS A 111 28.21 -3.44 3.08
N HIS A 112 27.59 -3.93 2.00
CA HIS A 112 28.07 -3.65 0.65
C HIS A 112 28.04 -2.13 0.40
N HIS A 113 29.21 -1.52 0.23
CA HIS A 113 29.47 -0.07 0.19
C HIS A 113 28.64 0.72 -0.85
N LYS A 114 27.99 0.05 -1.81
CA LYS A 114 27.09 0.67 -2.80
C LYS A 114 25.67 1.02 -2.29
N ARG A 115 25.31 0.71 -1.05
CA ARG A 115 24.00 1.10 -0.46
C ARG A 115 24.09 2.31 0.48
N ARG A 116 24.73 3.40 0.04
CA ARG A 116 24.61 4.70 0.73
C ARG A 116 23.36 5.42 0.24
N ARG A 117 22.17 4.91 0.57
CA ARG A 117 20.94 5.73 0.53
C ARG A 117 20.73 6.28 1.94
N LYS A 118 20.47 7.59 2.03
CA LYS A 118 20.13 8.29 3.28
C LYS A 118 19.16 7.39 4.05
N ALA A 119 19.56 6.96 5.24
CA ALA A 119 18.67 6.29 6.17
C ALA A 119 17.50 7.24 6.40
N ILE A 120 16.35 6.93 5.81
CA ILE A 120 15.09 7.44 6.33
C ILE A 120 15.06 6.85 7.73
N SER A 121 15.25 7.70 8.75
CA SER A 121 15.18 7.31 10.14
C SER A 121 13.79 6.73 10.39
N LEU A 122 13.70 5.41 10.28
CA LEU A 122 12.54 4.58 10.60
C LEU A 122 12.47 4.30 12.11
N ASN A 123 13.26 5.03 12.91
CA ASN A 123 13.45 4.81 14.34
C ASN A 123 12.18 5.08 15.16
N ASN A 124 11.14 5.70 14.59
CA ASN A 124 9.89 5.97 15.29
C ASN A 124 8.73 5.01 14.93
N LEU A 125 8.95 4.00 14.08
CA LEU A 125 7.88 3.08 13.64
C LEU A 125 7.89 1.73 14.39
N THR A 126 8.86 1.48 15.27
CA THR A 126 9.07 0.18 15.91
C THR A 126 8.99 0.24 17.43
N SER A 127 7.98 0.90 17.99
CA SER A 127 7.48 0.48 19.30
C SER A 127 6.55 -0.73 19.07
N SER A 128 7.09 -1.92 19.32
CA SER A 128 6.33 -3.18 19.50
C SER A 128 5.31 -3.55 18.41
N ILE A 129 5.66 -3.45 17.12
CA ILE A 129 4.97 -4.25 16.12
C ILE A 129 5.57 -5.64 16.18
N ASP A 130 5.04 -6.48 17.07
CA ASP A 130 4.98 -7.90 16.77
C ASP A 130 4.43 -7.98 15.35
N ILE A 131 5.29 -8.40 14.42
CA ILE A 131 4.90 -8.61 13.04
C ILE A 131 3.96 -9.80 13.12
N ASN A 132 2.68 -9.52 13.39
CA ASN A 132 1.56 -10.38 13.06
C ASN A 132 1.75 -10.66 11.58
N LEU A 133 2.42 -11.78 11.29
CA LEU A 133 2.75 -12.22 9.95
C LEU A 133 1.40 -12.39 9.28
N LEU A 134 1.03 -11.39 8.47
CA LEU A 134 -0.28 -11.26 7.86
C LEU A 134 -0.55 -12.57 7.11
N THR A 135 -1.34 -13.44 7.71
CA THR A 135 -1.52 -14.81 7.22
C THR A 135 -2.38 -14.73 5.98
N TYR A 136 -2.20 -15.66 5.04
CA TYR A 136 -3.04 -15.74 3.84
C TYR A 136 -4.54 -15.69 4.19
N ASN A 137 -4.95 -16.36 5.27
CA ASN A 137 -6.31 -16.33 5.76
C ASN A 137 -6.74 -14.93 6.21
N GLN A 138 -5.90 -14.20 6.94
CA GLN A 138 -6.20 -12.82 7.35
C GLN A 138 -6.38 -11.92 6.12
N ILE A 139 -5.50 -12.01 5.13
CA ILE A 139 -5.62 -11.25 3.88
C ILE A 139 -6.93 -11.58 3.16
N LYS A 140 -7.25 -12.87 3.04
CA LYS A 140 -8.48 -13.34 2.41
C LYS A 140 -9.69 -12.77 3.15
N THR A 141 -9.74 -12.89 4.47
CA THR A 141 -10.83 -12.37 5.30
C THR A 141 -10.97 -10.87 5.17
N THR A 142 -9.88 -10.11 5.21
CA THR A 142 -9.89 -8.65 5.01
C THR A 142 -10.43 -8.27 3.63
N ILE A 143 -10.06 -8.98 2.56
CA ILE A 143 -10.58 -8.72 1.21
C ILE A 143 -12.10 -8.96 1.17
N HIS A 144 -12.58 -10.04 1.78
CA HIS A 144 -14.01 -10.31 1.83
C HIS A 144 -14.77 -9.27 2.66
N GLN A 145 -14.26 -8.91 3.84
CA GLN A 145 -14.85 -7.88 4.70
C GLN A 145 -14.92 -6.52 3.99
N ALA A 146 -13.81 -6.09 3.36
CA ALA A 146 -13.79 -4.82 2.63
C ALA A 146 -14.77 -4.81 1.45
N PHE A 147 -14.94 -5.95 0.78
CA PHE A 147 -15.95 -6.11 -0.27
C PHE A 147 -17.37 -5.95 0.30
N ASP A 148 -17.68 -6.63 1.40
CA ASP A 148 -18.99 -6.59 2.04
C ASP A 148 -19.32 -5.19 2.58
N ASP A 149 -18.34 -4.50 3.19
CA ASP A 149 -18.47 -3.13 3.67
C ASP A 149 -18.72 -2.14 2.54
N THR A 150 -18.02 -2.32 1.41
CA THR A 150 -18.22 -1.51 0.21
C THR A 150 -19.62 -1.76 -0.36
N TYR A 151 -20.05 -3.02 -0.44
CA TYR A 151 -21.38 -3.38 -0.94
C TYR A 151 -22.50 -2.80 -0.05
N LYS A 152 -22.32 -2.84 1.27
CA LYS A 152 -23.23 -2.21 2.25
C LYS A 152 -23.22 -0.68 2.19
N THR A 153 -22.13 -0.08 1.75
CA THR A 153 -22.06 1.38 1.57
C THR A 153 -22.74 1.77 0.26
N LEU A 154 -22.51 1.02 -0.82
CA LEU A 154 -23.17 1.21 -2.12
C LEU A 154 -24.68 0.98 -2.04
N SER A 155 -25.14 0.08 -1.17
CA SER A 155 -26.57 -0.14 -0.92
C SER A 155 -27.26 1.10 -0.36
N LYS A 156 -26.55 1.93 0.41
CA LYS A 156 -27.08 3.18 0.97
C LYS A 156 -27.19 4.30 -0.06
N VAL A 157 -26.49 4.18 -1.20
CA VAL A 157 -26.46 5.16 -2.30
C VAL A 157 -27.29 4.67 -3.50
N ASP A 158 -28.06 3.57 -3.33
CA ASP A 158 -28.94 2.96 -4.33
C ASP A 158 -28.24 2.49 -5.63
N ILE A 159 -26.90 2.38 -5.60
CA ILE A 159 -26.08 1.88 -6.71
C ILE A 159 -26.26 0.36 -6.89
N ASN A 160 -26.78 -0.32 -5.87
CA ASN A 160 -27.03 -1.75 -5.91
C ASN A 160 -28.02 -2.15 -7.02
N ALA A 161 -29.01 -1.31 -7.35
CA ALA A 161 -29.92 -1.59 -8.46
C ALA A 161 -29.17 -1.73 -9.80
N ALA A 162 -28.16 -0.90 -10.04
CA ALA A 162 -27.31 -0.98 -11.24
C ALA A 162 -26.40 -2.23 -11.26
N LEU A 163 -25.95 -2.68 -10.09
CA LEU A 163 -25.13 -3.88 -9.93
C LEU A 163 -25.95 -5.17 -10.04
N GLU A 164 -27.16 -5.18 -9.48
CA GLU A 164 -28.12 -6.28 -9.59
C GLU A 164 -28.63 -6.46 -11.02
N ASN A 165 -28.91 -5.37 -11.73
CA ASN A 165 -29.24 -5.39 -13.15
C ASN A 165 -28.14 -6.04 -14.00
N LYS A 166 -26.87 -5.90 -13.59
CA LYS A 166 -25.73 -6.56 -14.25
C LYS A 166 -25.38 -7.93 -13.65
N LYS A 167 -26.16 -8.42 -12.67
CA LYS A 167 -25.94 -9.67 -11.91
C LYS A 167 -24.58 -9.74 -11.19
N ILE A 168 -23.97 -8.61 -10.85
CA ILE A 168 -22.64 -8.54 -10.23
C ILE A 168 -22.78 -8.43 -8.70
N THR A 169 -23.28 -9.49 -8.07
CA THR A 169 -23.62 -9.50 -6.63
C THR A 169 -22.58 -10.19 -5.75
N THR A 170 -21.56 -10.83 -6.33
CA THR A 170 -20.55 -11.58 -5.57
C THR A 170 -19.15 -11.26 -6.07
N ILE A 171 -18.17 -11.36 -5.18
CA ILE A 171 -16.76 -11.11 -5.50
C ILE A 171 -16.25 -11.96 -6.66
N ASN A 172 -16.75 -13.20 -6.79
CA ASN A 172 -16.42 -14.08 -7.91
C ASN A 172 -16.99 -13.57 -9.25
N LYS A 173 -18.20 -13.03 -9.25
CA LYS A 173 -18.83 -12.42 -10.44
C LYS A 173 -18.14 -11.11 -10.82
N VAL A 174 -17.76 -10.29 -9.85
CA VAL A 174 -16.92 -9.09 -10.08
C VAL A 174 -15.58 -9.50 -10.71
N SER A 175 -14.89 -10.48 -10.11
CA SER A 175 -13.60 -10.97 -10.59
C SER A 175 -13.67 -11.49 -12.03
N SER A 176 -14.69 -12.29 -12.35
CA SER A 176 -14.92 -12.83 -13.69
C SER A 176 -15.33 -11.75 -14.71
N PHE A 177 -16.13 -10.77 -14.31
CA PHE A 177 -16.47 -9.61 -15.14
C PHE A 177 -15.22 -8.80 -15.51
N ILE A 178 -14.36 -8.48 -14.52
CA ILE A 178 -13.09 -7.78 -14.74
C ILE A 178 -12.18 -8.59 -15.66
N LYS A 179 -12.04 -9.90 -15.44
CA LYS A 179 -11.23 -10.79 -16.31
C LYS A 179 -11.75 -10.81 -17.76
N LYS A 180 -13.06 -10.82 -17.98
CA LYS A 180 -13.64 -10.74 -19.34
C LYS A 180 -13.34 -9.42 -20.02
N ASN A 181 -13.41 -8.30 -19.29
CA ASN A 181 -13.15 -6.97 -19.87
C ASN A 181 -11.67 -6.68 -20.09
N LEU A 182 -10.78 -7.23 -19.25
CA LEU A 182 -9.33 -7.12 -19.45
C LEU A 182 -8.82 -7.93 -20.64
N LYS A 183 -9.49 -9.04 -21.01
CA LYS A 183 -9.16 -9.85 -22.19
C LYS A 183 -9.71 -9.29 -23.52
N LYS A 184 -10.56 -8.26 -23.46
CA LYS A 184 -11.14 -7.59 -24.64
C LYS A 184 -10.31 -6.39 -25.12
N LYS A 185 -9.21 -6.08 -24.45
CA LYS A 185 -8.16 -5.17 -24.90
C LYS A 185 -6.95 -5.98 -25.33
#